data_AF-A0A9D1NLX5-F1
#
_entry.id   AF-A0A9D1NLX5-F1
#
_cell.length_a   1.000
_cell.length_b   1.000
_cell.length_c   1.000
_cell.angle_alpha   90.00
_cell.angle_beta   90.00
_cell.angle_gamma   90.00
#
_symmetry.space_group_name_H-M   'P 1'
#
loop_
_entity.id
_entity.type
_entity.pdbx_description
1 polymer ?
#
loop_
_entity_poly.entity_id
_entity_poly.type
_entity_poly.pdbx_seq_one_letter_code
_entity_poly.pdbx_strand_id
1 'polypeptide(L)'
;MKKTPHTPPQTLDDVERLMGELALCDAARRRALAEMDAELKAVRDRHAATLDAQDARREALEAEIASWAELHREAFGEKRSLVLTHGTIGWRLGNPAIRLRPRVKAEQALAMVKANLPAYVRTVEELDKAGLLAAFAGKALDAEALAACGLRVTQTERFFCEPKTEEQ
;
A
#
# COMPACT_ATOMS: atom_id res chain seq x y z
N MET A 1 -13.97 17.34 23.47
CA MET A 1 -12.79 17.66 24.29
C MET A 1 -12.70 19.16 24.42
N LYS A 2 -12.78 19.72 25.64
CA LYS A 2 -12.70 21.17 25.86
C LYS A 2 -11.26 21.60 25.55
N LYS A 3 -11.07 22.53 24.60
CA LYS A 3 -9.76 23.15 24.38
C LYS A 3 -9.41 23.90 25.65
N THR A 4 -8.43 23.41 26.40
CA THR A 4 -7.87 24.12 27.55
C THR A 4 -7.40 25.49 27.05
N PRO A 5 -7.76 26.62 27.70
CA PRO A 5 -7.22 27.92 27.31
C PRO A 5 -5.71 27.86 27.42
N HIS A 6 -5.01 27.93 26.29
CA HIS A 6 -3.57 27.90 26.25
C HIS A 6 -3.05 29.32 26.41
N THR A 7 -2.68 29.68 27.64
CA THR A 7 -1.86 30.86 27.87
C THR A 7 -0.49 30.60 27.23
N PRO A 8 -0.02 31.45 26.29
CA PRO A 8 1.26 31.23 25.65
C PRO A 8 2.40 31.28 26.68
N PRO A 9 3.43 30.41 26.57
CA PRO A 9 4.61 30.47 27.44
C PRO A 9 5.26 31.86 27.34
N GLN A 10 5.69 32.43 28.48
CA GLN A 10 6.27 33.78 28.53
C GLN A 10 7.78 33.75 28.75
N THR A 11 8.30 32.65 29.29
CA THR A 11 9.72 32.49 29.66
C THR A 11 10.34 31.29 28.96
N LEU A 12 11.68 31.25 28.91
CA LEU A 12 12.40 30.07 28.42
C LEU A 12 12.14 28.85 29.32
N ASP A 13 11.99 29.06 30.62
CA ASP A 13 11.65 28.00 31.58
C ASP A 13 10.27 27.39 31.30
N ASP A 14 9.29 28.21 30.85
CA ASP A 14 7.99 27.70 30.40
C ASP A 14 8.13 26.81 29.17
N VAL A 15 8.99 27.19 28.23
CA VAL A 15 9.27 26.41 27.02
C VAL A 15 9.99 25.11 27.35
N GLU A 16 10.99 25.14 28.24
CA GLU A 16 11.71 23.94 28.69
C GLU A 16 10.75 22.96 29.38
N ARG A 17 9.85 23.45 30.24
CA ARG A 17 8.80 22.63 30.85
C ARG A 17 7.89 22.00 29.79
N LEU A 18 7.42 22.77 28.80
CA LEU A 18 6.58 22.25 27.72
C LEU A 18 7.33 21.23 26.84
N MET A 19 8.62 21.43 26.59
CA MET A 19 9.48 20.47 25.88
C MET A 19 9.62 19.16 26.67
N GLY A 20 9.76 19.23 27.99
CA GLY A 20 9.75 18.05 28.86
C GLY A 20 8.42 17.30 28.83
N GLU A 21 7.30 18.01 28.93
CA GLU A 21 5.95 17.43 28.79
C GLU A 21 5.73 16.79 27.42
N LEU A 22 6.21 17.44 26.35
CA LEU A 22 6.15 16.91 24.98
C LEU A 22 6.96 15.62 24.86
N ALA A 23 8.18 15.56 25.41
CA ALA A 23 9.02 14.36 25.41
C ALA A 23 8.33 13.18 26.13
N LEU A 24 7.71 13.44 27.30
CA LEU A 24 6.96 12.43 28.04
C LEU A 24 5.73 11.93 27.25
N CYS A 25 4.99 12.84 26.60
CA CYS A 25 3.86 12.49 25.76
C CYS A 25 4.27 11.61 24.57
N ASP A 26 5.37 11.96 23.90
CA ASP A 26 5.89 11.17 22.78
C ASP A 26 6.37 9.78 23.23
N ALA A 27 7.05 9.68 24.37
CA ALA A 27 7.45 8.40 24.95
C ALA A 27 6.24 7.53 25.31
N ALA A 28 5.22 8.11 25.94
CA ALA A 28 3.97 7.42 26.27
C ALA A 28 3.24 6.93 25.02
N ARG A 29 3.17 7.76 23.97
CA ARG A 29 2.59 7.39 22.68
C ARG A 29 3.34 6.25 22.02
N ARG A 30 4.69 6.26 22.02
CA ARG A 30 5.50 5.17 21.47
C ARG A 30 5.25 3.86 22.20
N ARG A 31 5.17 3.88 23.54
CA ARG A 31 4.85 2.68 24.35
C ARG A 31 3.46 2.14 24.03
N ALA A 32 2.44 3.00 23.99
CA ALA A 32 1.08 2.59 23.65
C ALA A 32 0.98 1.99 22.24
N LEU A 33 1.72 2.55 21.27
CA LEU A 33 1.77 2.00 19.91
C LEU A 33 2.44 0.61 19.89
N ALA A 34 3.55 0.45 20.61
CA ALA A 34 4.25 -0.84 20.69
C ALA A 34 3.39 -1.93 21.36
N GLU A 35 2.65 -1.58 22.42
CA GLU A 35 1.70 -2.49 23.09
C GLU A 35 0.56 -2.89 22.13
N MET A 36 -0.04 -1.91 21.43
CA MET A 36 -1.08 -2.17 20.43
C MET A 36 -0.59 -3.11 19.32
N ASP A 37 0.62 -2.86 18.79
CA ASP A 37 1.19 -3.70 17.73
C ASP A 37 1.48 -5.13 18.22
N ALA A 38 1.92 -5.28 19.48
CA ALA A 38 2.11 -6.58 20.12
C ALA A 38 0.78 -7.33 20.29
N GLU A 39 -0.29 -6.66 20.71
CA GLU A 39 -1.63 -7.24 20.82
C GLU A 39 -2.18 -7.67 19.46
N LEU A 40 -2.07 -6.80 18.45
CA LEU A 40 -2.48 -7.12 17.08
C LEU A 40 -1.74 -8.34 16.54
N LYS A 41 -0.43 -8.44 16.83
CA LYS A 41 0.36 -9.61 16.48
C LYS A 41 -0.12 -10.86 17.22
N ALA A 42 -0.35 -10.78 18.52
CA ALA A 42 -0.81 -11.92 19.32
C ALA A 42 -2.18 -12.45 18.85
N VAL A 43 -3.10 -11.55 18.49
CA VAL A 43 -4.41 -11.94 17.92
C VAL A 43 -4.24 -12.62 16.56
N ARG A 44 -3.38 -12.08 15.69
CA ARG A 44 -3.08 -12.71 14.38
C ARG A 44 -2.49 -14.11 14.56
N ASP A 45 -1.47 -14.25 15.40
CA ASP A 45 -0.77 -15.52 15.63
C ASP A 45 -1.72 -16.57 16.23
N ARG A 46 -2.63 -16.17 17.15
CA ARG A 46 -3.63 -17.06 17.75
C ARG A 46 -4.56 -17.68 16.71
N HIS A 47 -4.95 -16.92 15.69
CA HIS A 47 -5.89 -17.38 14.67
C HIS A 47 -5.21 -18.01 13.45
N ALA A 48 -3.92 -17.74 13.21
CA ALA A 48 -3.17 -18.21 12.05
C ALA A 48 -3.33 -19.73 11.81
N ALA A 49 -2.99 -20.56 12.81
CA ALA A 49 -3.04 -22.01 12.66
C ALA A 49 -4.47 -22.54 12.40
N THR A 50 -5.50 -21.90 12.96
CA THR A 50 -6.89 -22.29 12.72
C THR A 50 -7.33 -21.91 11.31
N LEU A 51 -6.99 -20.68 10.87
CA LEU A 51 -7.30 -20.21 9.52
C LEU A 51 -6.60 -21.08 8.47
N ASP A 52 -5.31 -21.36 8.65
CA ASP A 52 -4.53 -22.21 7.77
C ASP A 52 -5.13 -23.62 7.66
N ALA A 53 -5.55 -24.21 8.79
CA ALA A 53 -6.20 -25.52 8.80
C ALA A 53 -7.57 -25.51 8.10
N GLN A 54 -8.36 -24.45 8.26
CA GLN A 54 -9.65 -24.31 7.57
C GLN A 54 -9.48 -24.06 6.08
N ASP A 55 -8.49 -23.25 5.68
CA ASP A 55 -8.18 -23.01 4.27
C ASP A 55 -7.68 -24.30 3.59
N ALA A 56 -6.79 -25.06 4.25
CA ALA A 56 -6.35 -26.37 3.74
C ALA A 56 -7.51 -27.37 3.62
N ARG A 57 -8.42 -27.41 4.62
CA ARG A 57 -9.61 -28.27 4.56
C ARG A 57 -10.56 -27.84 3.45
N ARG A 58 -10.74 -26.53 3.24
CA ARG A 58 -11.55 -25.99 2.15
C ARG A 58 -10.99 -26.40 0.79
N GLU A 59 -9.69 -26.22 0.59
CA GLU A 59 -9.01 -26.59 -0.66
C GLU A 59 -9.14 -28.10 -0.96
N ALA A 60 -8.97 -28.96 0.05
CA ALA A 60 -9.15 -30.39 -0.10
C ALA A 60 -10.59 -30.76 -0.52
N LEU A 61 -11.60 -30.16 0.14
CA LEU A 61 -13.01 -30.38 -0.20
C LEU A 61 -13.34 -29.86 -1.60
N GLU A 62 -12.84 -28.68 -1.98
CA GLU A 62 -13.01 -28.13 -3.33
C GLU A 62 -12.37 -29.05 -4.39
N ALA A 63 -11.21 -29.63 -4.12
CA ALA A 63 -10.54 -30.58 -5.00
C ALA A 63 -11.34 -31.89 -5.16
N GLU A 64 -11.91 -32.44 -4.07
CA GLU A 64 -12.78 -33.62 -4.13
C GLU A 64 -14.04 -33.34 -4.97
N ILE A 65 -14.69 -32.19 -4.77
CA ILE A 65 -15.85 -31.75 -5.55
C ILE A 65 -15.48 -31.55 -7.02
N ALA A 66 -14.33 -30.92 -7.31
CA ALA A 66 -13.84 -30.71 -8.66
C ALA A 66 -13.55 -32.04 -9.37
N SER A 67 -12.94 -33.00 -8.68
CA SER A 67 -12.67 -34.34 -9.22
C SER A 67 -13.97 -35.05 -9.61
N TRP A 68 -15.00 -35.00 -8.75
CA TRP A 68 -16.32 -35.53 -9.11
C TRP A 68 -16.92 -34.82 -10.33
N ALA A 69 -16.84 -33.47 -10.38
CA ALA A 69 -17.37 -32.65 -11.46
C ALA A 69 -16.66 -32.86 -12.81
N GLU A 70 -15.37 -33.21 -12.78
CA GLU A 70 -14.58 -33.58 -13.96
C GLU A 70 -15.00 -34.94 -14.51
N LEU A 71 -15.25 -35.92 -13.63
CA LEU A 71 -15.68 -37.26 -14.01
C LEU A 71 -17.14 -37.32 -14.50
N HIS A 72 -18.01 -36.43 -14.01
CA HIS A 72 -19.45 -36.43 -14.30
C HIS A 72 -19.86 -35.16 -15.05
N ARG A 73 -19.16 -34.83 -16.12
CA ARG A 73 -19.36 -33.57 -16.87
C ARG A 73 -20.76 -33.47 -17.50
N GLU A 74 -21.36 -34.61 -17.82
CA GLU A 74 -22.72 -34.77 -18.32
C GLU A 74 -23.80 -34.31 -17.31
N ALA A 75 -23.53 -34.40 -16.00
CA ALA A 75 -24.48 -33.99 -14.96
C ALA A 75 -24.80 -32.48 -15.01
N PHE A 76 -23.94 -31.67 -15.65
CA PHE A 76 -24.10 -30.22 -15.79
C PHE A 76 -24.99 -29.81 -16.97
N GLY A 77 -25.30 -30.74 -17.89
CA GLY A 77 -26.06 -30.46 -19.11
C GLY A 77 -25.56 -29.22 -19.86
N GLU A 78 -26.49 -28.43 -20.39
CA GLU A 78 -26.17 -27.21 -21.16
C GLU A 78 -25.79 -26.01 -20.28
N LYS A 79 -26.25 -25.98 -19.02
CA LYS A 79 -26.15 -24.80 -18.14
C LYS A 79 -24.77 -24.61 -17.51
N ARG A 80 -23.83 -25.54 -17.75
CA ARG A 80 -22.46 -25.55 -17.21
C ARG A 80 -22.39 -25.37 -15.68
N SER A 81 -23.49 -25.58 -14.96
CA SER A 81 -23.62 -25.39 -13.51
C SER A 81 -24.73 -26.27 -12.94
N LEU A 82 -24.57 -26.68 -11.69
CA LEU A 82 -25.47 -27.54 -10.92
C LEU A 82 -25.78 -26.89 -9.57
N VAL A 83 -27.05 -26.67 -9.29
CA VAL A 83 -27.53 -26.13 -8.01
C VAL A 83 -27.78 -27.29 -7.05
N LEU A 84 -27.13 -27.23 -5.88
CA LEU A 84 -27.21 -28.20 -4.80
C LEU A 84 -27.84 -27.53 -3.56
N THR A 85 -28.20 -28.33 -2.56
CA THR A 85 -28.79 -27.83 -1.29
C THR A 85 -27.90 -26.79 -0.59
N HIS A 86 -26.58 -26.94 -0.65
CA HIS A 86 -25.62 -26.11 0.09
C HIS A 86 -24.79 -25.16 -0.79
N GLY A 87 -25.07 -25.10 -2.09
CA GLY A 87 -24.29 -24.25 -2.98
C GLY A 87 -24.50 -24.59 -4.45
N THR A 88 -23.72 -23.94 -5.30
CA THR A 88 -23.72 -24.19 -6.75
C THR A 88 -22.31 -24.50 -7.20
N ILE A 89 -22.17 -25.56 -7.99
CA ILE A 89 -20.90 -25.93 -8.62
C ILE A 89 -21.03 -25.75 -10.13
N GLY A 90 -19.95 -25.43 -10.83
CA GLY A 90 -20.03 -25.21 -12.26
C GLY A 90 -18.75 -24.69 -12.90
N TRP A 91 -18.74 -24.73 -14.22
CA TRP A 91 -17.65 -24.29 -15.06
C TRP A 91 -17.89 -22.89 -15.58
N ARG A 92 -17.12 -21.91 -15.09
CA ARG A 92 -17.11 -20.54 -15.63
C ARG A 92 -15.92 -20.33 -16.55
N LEU A 93 -16.12 -19.56 -17.63
CA LEU A 93 -15.00 -18.97 -18.35
C LEU A 93 -14.57 -17.73 -17.59
N GLY A 94 -13.30 -17.69 -17.17
CA GLY A 94 -12.72 -16.47 -16.63
C GLY A 94 -12.63 -15.38 -17.71
N ASN A 95 -12.48 -14.13 -17.27
CA ASN A 95 -12.21 -13.04 -18.21
C ASN A 95 -10.92 -13.34 -18.99
N PRO A 96 -10.88 -13.11 -20.31
CA PRO A 96 -9.65 -13.23 -21.08
C PRO A 96 -8.52 -12.42 -20.42
N ALA A 97 -7.40 -13.08 -20.14
CA ALA A 97 -6.27 -12.48 -19.46
C ALA A 97 -5.01 -12.61 -20.31
N ILE A 98 -4.29 -11.51 -20.47
CA ILE A 98 -2.96 -11.52 -21.07
C ILE A 98 -1.98 -12.07 -20.05
N ARG A 99 -1.17 -13.03 -20.47
CA ARG A 99 -0.10 -13.66 -19.69
C ARG A 99 1.17 -13.70 -20.51
N LEU A 100 2.31 -13.62 -19.84
CA LEU A 100 3.60 -13.88 -20.48
C LEU A 100 3.66 -15.34 -20.91
N ARG A 101 4.25 -15.59 -22.08
CA ARG A 101 4.56 -16.96 -22.49
C ARG A 101 5.62 -17.57 -21.55
N PRO A 102 5.65 -18.89 -21.37
CA PRO A 102 6.68 -19.55 -20.58
C PRO A 102 8.08 -19.11 -20.98
N ARG A 103 8.96 -18.86 -19.99
CA ARG A 103 10.35 -18.41 -20.16
C ARG A 103 10.55 -17.03 -20.82
N VAL A 104 9.49 -16.24 -21.01
CA VAL A 104 9.60 -14.85 -21.48
C VAL A 104 9.57 -13.90 -20.29
N LYS A 105 10.59 -13.03 -20.20
CA LYS A 105 10.64 -11.97 -19.18
C LYS A 105 9.74 -10.80 -19.57
N ALA A 106 9.23 -10.06 -18.58
CA ALA A 106 8.33 -8.94 -18.81
C ALA A 106 8.96 -7.84 -19.67
N GLU A 107 10.25 -7.58 -19.49
CA GLU A 107 11.01 -6.56 -20.24
C GLU A 107 11.14 -6.93 -21.72
N GLN A 108 11.37 -8.22 -22.01
CA GLN A 108 11.43 -8.74 -23.37
C GLN A 108 10.07 -8.62 -24.06
N ALA A 109 8.99 -9.00 -23.37
CA ALA A 109 7.64 -8.84 -23.89
C ALA A 109 7.32 -7.35 -24.15
N LEU A 110 7.68 -6.46 -23.21
CA LEU A 110 7.48 -5.02 -23.37
C LEU A 110 8.28 -4.47 -24.56
N ALA A 111 9.52 -4.89 -24.76
CA ALA A 111 10.32 -4.47 -25.92
C ALA A 111 9.69 -4.91 -27.24
N MET A 112 9.16 -6.14 -27.29
CA MET A 112 8.46 -6.66 -28.47
C MET A 112 7.14 -5.93 -28.72
N VAL A 113 6.39 -5.60 -27.68
CA VAL A 113 5.16 -4.79 -27.79
C VAL A 113 5.50 -3.37 -28.23
N LYS A 114 6.56 -2.75 -27.70
CA LYS A 114 7.07 -1.45 -28.18
C LYS A 114 7.42 -1.46 -29.67
N ALA A 115 8.07 -2.52 -30.14
CA ALA A 115 8.52 -2.63 -31.53
C ALA A 115 7.38 -2.95 -32.52
N ASN A 116 6.43 -3.81 -32.15
CA ASN A 116 5.44 -4.36 -33.08
C ASN A 116 4.01 -3.84 -32.85
N LEU A 117 3.70 -3.40 -31.64
CA LEU A 117 2.36 -3.05 -31.17
C LEU A 117 2.38 -1.76 -30.30
N PRO A 118 3.00 -0.66 -30.78
CA PRO A 118 3.27 0.52 -29.95
C PRO A 118 2.01 1.18 -29.39
N ALA A 119 0.85 1.04 -30.04
CA ALA A 119 -0.44 1.55 -29.57
C ALA A 119 -0.89 0.97 -28.22
N TYR A 120 -0.31 -0.17 -27.80
CA TYR A 120 -0.63 -0.85 -26.54
C TYR A 120 0.41 -0.62 -25.45
N VAL A 121 1.32 0.35 -25.65
CA VAL A 121 2.28 0.79 -24.63
C VAL A 121 1.76 2.07 -23.98
N ARG A 122 1.56 2.03 -22.67
CA ARG A 122 1.21 3.22 -21.89
C ARG A 122 2.47 3.88 -21.36
N THR A 123 2.64 5.17 -21.65
CA THR A 123 3.64 6.03 -21.03
C THR A 123 2.99 6.84 -19.92
N VAL A 124 3.67 6.97 -18.79
CA VAL A 124 3.27 7.88 -17.71
C VAL A 124 4.36 8.95 -17.65
N GLU A 125 3.94 10.20 -17.84
CA GLU A 125 4.83 11.37 -17.76
C GLU A 125 4.61 12.05 -16.42
N GLU A 126 5.68 12.23 -15.66
CA GLU A 126 5.67 12.88 -14.36
C GLU A 126 6.75 13.96 -14.33
N LEU A 127 6.51 15.02 -13.55
CA LEU A 127 7.50 16.06 -13.35
C LEU A 127 8.67 15.52 -12.53
N ASP A 128 9.88 15.61 -13.07
CA ASP A 128 11.10 15.40 -12.29
C ASP A 128 11.37 16.61 -11.37
N LYS A 129 10.65 16.64 -10.25
CA LYS A 129 10.78 17.71 -9.25
C LYS A 129 12.19 17.77 -8.65
N ALA A 130 12.86 16.63 -8.50
CA ALA A 130 14.21 16.58 -7.95
C ALA A 130 15.22 17.19 -8.93
N GLY A 131 15.15 16.82 -10.21
CA GLY A 131 15.97 17.40 -11.28
C GLY A 131 15.74 18.90 -11.46
N LEU A 132 14.47 19.35 -11.43
CA LEU A 132 14.13 20.77 -11.50
C LEU A 132 14.69 21.57 -10.32
N LEU A 133 14.61 21.04 -9.09
CA LEU A 133 15.20 21.67 -7.91
C LEU A 133 16.72 21.71 -7.98
N ALA A 134 17.37 20.63 -8.45
CA ALA A 134 18.82 20.57 -8.61
C ALA A 134 19.32 21.56 -9.67
N ALA A 135 18.64 21.65 -10.81
CA ALA A 135 18.96 22.59 -11.88
C ALA A 135 18.74 24.05 -11.45
N PHE A 136 17.69 24.32 -10.68
CA PHE A 136 17.46 25.64 -10.07
C PHE A 136 18.55 26.01 -9.05
N ALA A 137 18.90 25.08 -8.14
CA ALA A 137 19.98 25.29 -7.17
C ALA A 137 21.35 25.48 -7.85
N GLY A 138 21.60 24.76 -8.94
CA GLY A 138 22.79 24.87 -9.77
C GLY A 138 22.81 26.07 -10.72
N LYS A 139 21.79 26.94 -10.71
CA LYS A 139 21.62 28.10 -11.60
C LYS A 139 21.58 27.77 -13.10
N ALA A 140 21.30 26.51 -13.45
CA ALA A 140 21.04 26.10 -14.83
C ALA A 140 19.60 26.45 -15.27
N LEU A 141 18.69 26.59 -14.30
CA LEU A 141 17.35 27.15 -14.47
C LEU A 141 17.18 28.34 -13.55
N ASP A 142 16.55 29.40 -14.07
CA ASP A 142 16.13 30.55 -13.26
C ASP A 142 14.63 30.49 -12.94
N ALA A 143 14.19 31.46 -12.14
CA ALA A 143 12.80 31.54 -11.71
C ALA A 143 11.85 31.87 -12.87
N GLU A 144 12.32 32.59 -13.89
CA GLU A 144 11.52 32.97 -15.07
C GLU A 144 11.25 31.75 -15.94
N ALA A 145 12.25 30.90 -16.19
CA ALA A 145 12.11 29.64 -16.90
C ALA A 145 11.14 28.67 -16.20
N LEU A 146 11.18 28.60 -14.85
CA LEU A 146 10.22 27.81 -14.08
C LEU A 146 8.81 28.41 -14.14
N ALA A 147 8.69 29.74 -14.02
CA ALA A 147 7.41 30.44 -14.09
C ALA A 147 6.74 30.29 -15.47
N ALA A 148 7.52 30.31 -16.55
CA ALA A 148 7.05 30.02 -17.91
C ALA A 148 6.43 28.62 -18.03
N CYS A 149 6.85 27.68 -17.18
CA CYS A 149 6.29 26.31 -17.09
C CYS A 149 5.15 26.18 -16.05
N GLY A 150 4.70 27.28 -15.44
CA GLY A 150 3.68 27.25 -14.37
C GLY A 150 4.21 26.74 -13.03
N LEU A 151 5.53 26.71 -12.84
CA LEU A 151 6.19 26.21 -11.64
C LEU A 151 6.79 27.37 -10.85
N ARG A 152 6.92 27.18 -9.53
CA ARG A 152 7.68 28.07 -8.66
C ARG A 152 8.33 27.28 -7.55
N VAL A 153 9.55 27.67 -7.17
CA VAL A 153 10.19 27.14 -5.96
C VAL A 153 9.63 27.91 -4.78
N THR A 154 9.04 27.20 -3.82
CA THR A 154 8.59 27.78 -2.56
C THR A 154 9.35 27.13 -1.41
N GLN A 155 9.93 27.94 -0.55
CA GLN A 155 10.51 27.50 0.71
C GLN A 155 9.77 28.22 1.84
N THR A 156 9.09 27.46 2.69
CA THR A 156 8.38 27.99 3.85
C THR A 156 9.17 27.64 5.10
N GLU A 157 9.57 28.65 5.86
CA GLU A 157 10.04 28.43 7.23
C GLU A 157 8.88 27.86 8.07
N ARG A 158 9.19 26.84 8.87
CA ARG A 158 8.23 26.21 9.77
C ARG A 158 8.90 26.05 11.13
N PHE A 159 8.17 26.42 12.17
CA PHE A 159 8.56 26.12 13.53
C PHE A 159 8.57 24.60 13.74
N PHE A 160 9.55 24.10 14.48
CA PHE A 160 9.69 22.68 14.80
C PHE A 160 10.04 22.51 16.28
N CYS A 161 9.54 21.43 16.88
CA CYS A 161 9.95 20.95 18.19
C CYS A 161 10.34 19.48 18.06
N GLU A 162 11.58 19.16 18.42
CA GLU A 162 12.07 17.78 18.43
C GLU A 162 12.49 17.46 19.87
N PRO A 163 11.61 16.81 20.66
CA PRO A 163 12.00 16.38 21.99
C PRO A 163 13.15 15.37 21.87
N LYS A 164 14.12 15.48 22.78
CA LYS A 164 15.21 14.49 22.84
C LYS A 164 14.59 13.12 23.08
N THR A 165 14.93 12.18 22.20
CA THR A 165 14.63 10.77 22.47
C THR A 165 15.74 10.27 23.37
N GLU A 166 15.44 10.02 24.65
CA GLU A 166 16.30 9.15 25.44
C GLU A 166 16.21 7.76 24.80
N GLU A 167 17.29 7.29 24.19
CA GLU A 167 17.42 5.89 23.79
C GLU A 167 17.30 5.05 25.06
N GLN A 168 16.21 4.30 25.19
CA GLN A 168 16.05 3.25 26.20
C GLN A 168 16.36 1.89 25.57
#